data_AF-A0A0K0D1K1-F1
#
_entry.id   AF-A0A0K0D1K1-F1
#
_cell.length_a   1.000
_cell.length_b   1.000
_cell.length_c   1.000
_cell.angle_alpha   90.00
_cell.angle_beta   90.00
_cell.angle_gamma   90.00
#
_symmetry.space_group_name_H-M   'P 1'
#
loop_
_entity.id
_entity.type
_entity.pdbx_description
1 polymer ?
#
loop_
_entity_poly.entity_id
_entity_poly.type
_entity_poly.pdbx_seq_one_letter_code
_entity_poly.pdbx_strand_id
1 'polypeptide(L)'
;MVGLKLYNNLMQRILMLRDLILRSIQKQMCSKTTVEGRLPNQTLYSDLLNCNPNSLNLTSPTIPVETKVIVIVCSKPDDIETRMTIRQTWANPLFSKAVKNKLVSAFFLIGAGLNKDVIDNEQQSFSDILQVKVYDTYSNLVYKLLAAYRWINSNYPEKFVLKIDSDVVVLLDKIVGRLGSGRKRTIQCFVHKSPQPIRNSESPWYIPETVYPERFLPDYCSGPLYLLTPAALQAILEASQDAMVFEVEDAFFTGLLAKKGLVELRREAGIWNHWVGNTELCNKFHVFIIKAGN
;
A
#
# COMPACT_ATOMS: atom_id res chain seq x y z
N MET A 1 7.91 35.66 -2.23
CA MET A 1 7.06 35.59 -1.00
C MET A 1 5.99 34.50 -1.03
N VAL A 2 5.29 34.25 -2.14
CA VAL A 2 4.21 33.24 -2.21
C VAL A 2 4.71 31.80 -1.97
N GLY A 3 5.86 31.42 -2.53
CA GLY A 3 6.43 30.08 -2.37
C GLY A 3 6.84 29.70 -0.94
N LEU A 4 7.36 30.66 -0.15
CA LEU A 4 7.74 30.41 1.25
C LEU A 4 6.52 30.22 2.17
N LYS A 5 5.42 30.95 1.91
CA LYS A 5 4.14 30.78 2.63
C LYS A 5 3.50 29.42 2.34
N LEU A 6 3.53 28.97 1.07
CA LEU A 6 3.04 27.64 0.69
C LEU A 6 3.88 26.52 1.32
N TYR A 7 5.21 26.68 1.36
CA TYR A 7 6.12 25.74 2.00
C TYR A 7 5.91 25.64 3.52
N ASN A 8 5.78 26.77 4.21
CA ASN A 8 5.51 26.80 5.65
C ASN A 8 4.14 26.20 6.00
N ASN A 9 3.12 26.45 5.17
CA ASN A 9 1.80 25.81 5.32
C ASN A 9 1.83 24.30 5.06
N LEU A 10 2.57 23.84 4.04
CA LEU A 10 2.76 22.43 3.77
C LEU A 10 3.47 21.75 4.95
N MET A 11 4.45 22.41 5.56
CA MET A 11 5.19 21.86 6.70
C MET A 11 4.41 21.83 7.99
N GLN A 12 3.62 22.87 8.30
CA GLN A 12 2.68 22.81 9.40
C GLN A 12 1.66 21.67 9.20
N ARG A 13 1.20 21.45 7.96
CA ARG A 13 0.28 20.35 7.62
C ARG A 13 0.93 18.96 7.61
N ILE A 14 2.20 18.84 7.23
CA ILE A 14 2.98 17.60 7.36
C ILE A 14 3.26 17.28 8.83
N LEU A 15 3.46 18.30 9.67
CA LEU A 15 3.56 18.13 11.13
C LEU A 15 2.20 17.76 11.74
N MET A 16 1.08 18.32 11.27
CA MET A 16 -0.27 17.86 11.65
C MET A 16 -0.54 16.43 11.19
N LEU A 17 -0.12 16.05 9.98
CA LEU A 17 -0.11 14.66 9.50
C LEU A 17 0.67 13.76 10.44
N ARG A 18 1.88 14.16 10.85
CA ARG A 18 2.67 13.40 11.82
C ARG A 18 1.88 13.16 13.10
N ASP A 19 1.26 14.20 13.65
CA ASP A 19 0.53 14.13 14.92
C ASP A 19 -0.80 13.35 14.80
N LEU A 20 -1.46 13.37 13.64
CA LEU A 20 -2.66 12.57 13.34
C LEU A 20 -2.33 11.10 13.04
N ILE A 21 -1.26 10.86 12.26
CA ILE A 21 -0.71 9.52 12.01
C ILE A 21 -0.26 8.88 13.33
N LEU A 22 0.44 9.63 14.20
CA LEU A 22 0.80 9.21 15.56
C LEU A 22 -0.43 8.75 16.37
N ARG A 23 -1.52 9.53 16.34
CA ARG A 23 -2.77 9.21 17.06
C ARG A 23 -3.50 8.00 16.48
N SER A 24 -3.51 7.84 15.16
CA SER A 24 -4.14 6.69 14.48
C SER A 24 -3.38 5.39 14.77
N ILE A 25 -2.04 5.43 14.76
CA ILE A 25 -1.19 4.27 15.11
C ILE A 25 -1.39 3.85 16.57
N GLN A 26 -1.50 4.81 17.51
CA GLN A 26 -1.71 4.51 18.92
C GLN A 26 -3.06 3.81 19.19
N LYS A 27 -4.10 4.12 18.41
CA LYS A 27 -5.37 3.37 18.43
C LYS A 27 -5.24 1.96 17.86
N GLN A 28 -4.41 1.79 16.84
CA GLN A 28 -4.22 0.51 16.15
C GLN A 28 -3.34 -0.50 16.92
N MET A 29 -2.41 -0.03 17.75
CA MET A 29 -1.61 -0.90 18.63
C MET A 29 -2.38 -1.50 19.82
N CYS A 30 -3.56 -0.96 20.14
CA CYS A 30 -4.38 -1.40 21.27
C CYS A 30 -5.33 -2.58 20.96
N SER A 31 -5.53 -2.97 19.70
CA SER A 31 -6.39 -4.10 19.34
C SER A 31 -5.56 -5.36 19.07
N LYS A 32 -4.90 -5.90 20.11
CA LYS A 32 -4.26 -7.22 20.04
C LYS A 32 -5.28 -8.29 20.40
N THR A 33 -5.93 -8.86 19.41
CA THR A 33 -6.66 -10.12 19.59
C THR A 33 -5.71 -11.25 19.23
N THR A 34 -5.30 -11.99 20.25
CA THR A 34 -4.62 -13.29 20.14
C THR A 34 -5.49 -14.26 19.35
N VAL A 35 -4.94 -14.85 18.28
CA VAL A 35 -5.60 -15.94 17.55
C VAL A 35 -4.59 -17.08 17.43
N GLU A 36 -4.77 -18.12 18.25
CA GLU A 36 -4.03 -19.38 18.15
C GLU A 36 -4.32 -20.07 16.79
N GLY A 37 -3.31 -20.73 16.22
CA GLY A 37 -3.50 -21.65 15.10
C GLY A 37 -3.93 -21.05 13.75
N ARG A 38 -3.71 -19.75 13.51
CA ARG A 38 -4.19 -19.09 12.30
C ARG A 38 -3.42 -19.55 11.05
N LEU A 39 -4.00 -20.51 10.34
CA LEU A 39 -3.62 -20.84 8.97
C LEU A 39 -4.18 -19.77 8.01
N PRO A 40 -3.41 -19.39 6.97
CA PRO A 40 -3.92 -18.54 5.91
C PRO A 40 -5.16 -19.15 5.23
N ASN A 41 -6.14 -18.31 4.93
CA ASN A 41 -7.36 -18.71 4.23
C ASN A 41 -7.11 -19.01 2.73
N GLN A 42 -6.66 -20.23 2.45
CA GLN A 42 -6.41 -20.70 1.07
C GLN A 42 -7.67 -20.71 0.20
N THR A 43 -8.85 -20.98 0.79
CA THR A 43 -10.11 -20.98 0.04
C THR A 43 -10.45 -19.58 -0.46
N LEU A 44 -10.40 -18.58 0.42
CA LEU A 44 -10.62 -17.18 0.03
C LEU A 44 -9.61 -16.74 -1.04
N TYR A 45 -8.35 -17.15 -0.90
CA TYR A 45 -7.34 -16.88 -1.93
C TYR A 45 -7.74 -17.43 -3.30
N SER A 46 -8.12 -18.71 -3.36
CA SER A 46 -8.56 -19.38 -4.58
C SER A 46 -9.81 -18.72 -5.18
N ASP A 47 -10.82 -18.42 -4.35
CA ASP A 47 -12.05 -17.75 -4.80
C ASP A 47 -11.74 -16.38 -5.43
N LEU A 48 -10.83 -15.63 -4.81
CA LEU A 48 -10.38 -14.34 -5.33
C LEU A 48 -9.56 -14.44 -6.61
N LEU A 49 -8.92 -15.57 -6.92
CA LEU A 49 -8.21 -15.79 -8.19
C LEU A 49 -9.17 -16.20 -9.32
N ASN A 50 -10.23 -16.94 -8.99
CA ASN A 50 -11.13 -17.56 -9.96
C ASN A 50 -12.34 -16.69 -10.36
N CYS A 51 -12.68 -15.67 -9.57
CA CYS A 51 -13.78 -14.76 -9.90
C CYS A 51 -13.37 -13.67 -10.92
N ASN A 52 -14.35 -13.01 -11.53
CA ASN A 52 -14.10 -11.84 -12.36
C ASN A 52 -13.55 -10.67 -11.50
N PRO A 53 -12.41 -10.04 -11.84
CA PRO A 53 -11.83 -8.95 -11.06
C PRO A 53 -12.79 -7.78 -10.76
N ASN A 54 -13.66 -7.42 -11.70
CA ASN A 54 -14.62 -6.32 -11.53
C ASN A 54 -15.76 -6.69 -10.56
N SER A 55 -16.05 -7.98 -10.39
CA SER A 55 -17.08 -8.45 -9.48
C SER A 55 -16.67 -8.38 -8.00
N LEU A 56 -15.38 -8.19 -7.73
CA LEU A 56 -14.80 -8.10 -6.38
C LEU A 56 -15.02 -6.74 -5.72
N ASN A 57 -15.44 -5.75 -6.49
CA ASN A 57 -15.55 -4.37 -6.03
C ASN A 57 -16.98 -4.08 -5.55
N LEU A 58 -17.08 -3.32 -4.47
CA LEU A 58 -18.30 -2.68 -3.99
C LEU A 58 -18.40 -1.23 -4.47
N THR A 59 -17.26 -0.56 -4.56
CA THR A 59 -17.12 0.77 -5.18
C THR A 59 -15.94 0.73 -6.15
N SER A 60 -15.81 1.74 -7.02
CA SER A 60 -14.62 1.88 -7.86
C SER A 60 -14.25 3.36 -8.01
N PRO A 61 -12.97 3.71 -7.89
CA PRO A 61 -12.52 5.08 -8.04
C PRO A 61 -12.52 5.50 -9.52
N THR A 62 -12.63 6.81 -9.75
CA THR A 62 -12.50 7.37 -11.09
C THR A 62 -11.04 7.65 -11.38
N ILE A 63 -10.47 6.98 -12.41
CA ILE A 63 -9.07 7.16 -12.80
C ILE A 63 -9.00 7.88 -14.15
N PRO A 64 -8.47 9.13 -14.21
CA PRO A 64 -8.21 9.84 -15.46
C PRO A 64 -7.34 9.04 -16.44
N VAL A 65 -7.59 9.23 -17.74
CA VAL A 65 -6.85 8.57 -18.82
C VAL A 65 -5.36 8.95 -18.80
N GLU A 66 -5.04 10.17 -18.42
CA GLU A 66 -3.68 10.70 -18.36
C GLU A 66 -2.84 10.12 -17.21
N THR A 67 -3.47 9.38 -16.30
CA THR A 67 -2.82 8.77 -15.14
C THR A 67 -1.72 7.83 -15.58
N LYS A 68 -0.49 8.09 -15.14
CA LYS A 68 0.66 7.20 -15.32
C LYS A 68 0.90 6.29 -14.12
N VAL A 69 0.60 6.79 -12.91
CA VAL A 69 0.78 6.06 -11.66
C VAL A 69 -0.54 6.03 -10.89
N ILE A 70 -1.01 4.82 -10.61
CA ILE A 70 -2.06 4.56 -9.64
C ILE A 70 -1.40 4.43 -8.26
N VAL A 71 -1.83 5.23 -7.30
CA VAL A 71 -1.39 5.12 -5.91
C VAL A 71 -2.49 4.46 -5.10
N ILE A 72 -2.19 3.29 -4.57
CA ILE A 72 -3.07 2.56 -3.65
C ILE A 72 -2.66 2.92 -2.23
N VAL A 73 -3.55 3.61 -1.51
CA VAL A 73 -3.38 3.84 -0.07
C VAL A 73 -4.17 2.79 0.69
N CYS A 74 -3.48 1.88 1.36
CA CYS A 74 -4.13 0.88 2.21
C CYS A 74 -4.69 1.56 3.46
N SER A 75 -6.02 1.59 3.58
CA SER A 75 -6.74 2.18 4.71
C SER A 75 -7.77 1.18 5.27
N LYS A 76 -8.48 1.59 6.32
CA LYS A 76 -9.60 0.87 6.93
C LYS A 76 -10.90 1.63 6.72
N PRO A 77 -12.07 0.98 6.67
CA PRO A 77 -13.33 1.64 6.37
C PRO A 77 -13.65 2.79 7.34
N ASP A 78 -13.34 2.61 8.62
CA ASP A 78 -13.60 3.55 9.72
C ASP A 78 -12.55 4.67 9.84
N ASP A 79 -11.43 4.60 9.11
CA ASP A 79 -10.34 5.57 9.18
C ASP A 79 -10.54 6.77 8.22
N ILE A 80 -11.71 7.39 8.28
CA ILE A 80 -12.12 8.51 7.43
C ILE A 80 -11.20 9.73 7.64
N GLU A 81 -10.79 9.97 8.89
CA GLU A 81 -9.95 11.12 9.26
C GLU A 81 -8.57 11.05 8.59
N THR A 82 -7.92 9.87 8.57
CA THR A 82 -6.63 9.71 7.90
C THR A 82 -6.76 9.92 6.39
N ARG A 83 -7.83 9.38 5.77
CA ARG A 83 -8.10 9.61 4.34
C ARG A 83 -8.26 11.09 4.03
N MET A 84 -9.08 11.80 4.81
CA MET A 84 -9.26 13.24 4.68
C MET A 84 -7.95 14.02 4.85
N THR A 85 -7.12 13.61 5.80
CA THR A 85 -5.81 14.21 6.03
C THR A 85 -4.92 14.04 4.80
N ILE A 86 -4.86 12.84 4.22
CA ILE A 86 -4.09 12.56 3.00
C ILE A 86 -4.58 13.43 1.82
N ARG A 87 -5.90 13.52 1.60
CA ARG A 87 -6.50 14.38 0.56
C ARG A 87 -6.14 15.86 0.73
N GLN A 88 -6.02 16.34 1.97
CA GLN A 88 -5.70 17.74 2.29
C GLN A 88 -4.19 18.04 2.31
N THR A 89 -3.35 17.05 2.02
CA THR A 89 -1.90 17.14 2.17
C THR A 89 -1.16 16.63 0.94
N TRP A 90 -0.42 15.53 1.01
CA TRP A 90 0.46 15.12 -0.07
C TRP A 90 -0.28 14.62 -1.32
N ALA A 91 -1.55 14.21 -1.18
CA ALA A 91 -2.42 13.88 -2.31
C ALA A 91 -3.23 15.08 -2.82
N ASN A 92 -2.98 16.30 -2.31
CA ASN A 92 -3.71 17.48 -2.73
C ASN A 92 -3.13 18.11 -4.01
N PRO A 93 -3.95 18.48 -5.01
CA PRO A 93 -3.48 19.14 -6.23
C PRO A 93 -2.85 20.53 -6.00
N LEU A 94 -3.06 21.17 -4.84
CA LEU A 94 -2.37 22.41 -4.48
C LEU A 94 -0.90 22.17 -4.11
N PHE A 95 -0.55 20.97 -3.64
CA PHE A 95 0.78 20.64 -3.12
C PHE A 95 1.55 19.64 -4.00
N SER A 96 0.89 18.99 -4.95
CA SER A 96 1.50 18.01 -5.87
C SER A 96 1.17 18.35 -7.32
N LYS A 97 2.19 18.67 -8.12
CA LYS A 97 2.01 18.95 -9.55
C LYS A 97 1.58 17.70 -10.31
N ALA A 98 2.05 16.54 -9.90
CA ALA A 98 1.70 15.25 -10.47
C ALA A 98 0.20 14.96 -10.31
N VAL A 99 -0.38 15.27 -9.15
CA VAL A 99 -1.83 15.16 -8.93
C VAL A 99 -2.58 16.25 -9.69
N LYS A 100 -2.12 17.51 -9.62
CA LYS A 100 -2.73 18.63 -10.35
C LYS A 100 -2.84 18.37 -11.85
N ASN A 101 -1.80 17.78 -12.43
CA ASN A 101 -1.70 17.46 -13.85
C ASN A 101 -2.27 16.07 -14.18
N LYS A 102 -2.94 15.40 -13.23
CA LYS A 102 -3.56 14.08 -13.39
C LYS A 102 -2.60 12.95 -13.81
N LEU A 103 -1.29 13.14 -13.64
CA LEU A 103 -0.28 12.11 -13.90
C LEU A 103 -0.29 11.03 -12.83
N VAL A 104 -0.77 11.37 -11.63
CA VAL A 104 -0.91 10.49 -10.48
C VAL A 104 -2.34 10.55 -9.97
N SER A 105 -2.93 9.38 -9.77
CA SER A 105 -4.25 9.23 -9.15
C SER A 105 -4.13 8.38 -7.91
N ALA A 106 -4.39 8.97 -6.75
CA ALA A 106 -4.39 8.27 -5.46
C ALA A 106 -5.81 7.89 -5.08
N PHE A 107 -5.98 6.65 -4.64
CA PHE A 107 -7.24 6.16 -4.10
C PHE A 107 -7.00 5.32 -2.84
N PHE A 108 -8.05 5.18 -2.03
CA PHE A 108 -8.03 4.41 -0.80
C PHE A 108 -8.58 3.01 -1.04
N LEU A 109 -7.79 2.00 -0.71
CA LEU A 109 -8.20 0.61 -0.72
C LEU A 109 -8.70 0.23 0.67
N ILE A 110 -9.98 -0.14 0.75
CA ILE A 110 -10.64 -0.58 1.99
C ILE A 110 -11.36 -1.91 1.78
N GLY A 111 -11.57 -2.64 2.86
CA GLY A 111 -12.39 -3.85 2.88
C GLY A 111 -13.87 -3.58 3.19
N ALA A 112 -14.63 -4.66 3.26
CA ALA A 112 -15.98 -4.67 3.81
C ALA A 112 -15.95 -4.67 5.35
N GLY A 113 -17.05 -4.28 6.00
CA GLY A 113 -17.20 -4.35 7.46
C GLY A 113 -17.72 -3.10 8.15
N LEU A 114 -17.94 -2.00 7.42
CA LEU A 114 -18.61 -0.80 7.93
C LEU A 114 -19.96 -0.59 7.24
N ASN A 115 -20.82 0.25 7.85
CA ASN A 115 -22.09 0.66 7.25
C ASN A 115 -21.86 1.22 5.84
N LYS A 116 -22.56 0.63 4.87
CA LYS A 116 -22.52 0.99 3.46
C LYS A 116 -22.80 2.47 3.23
N ASP A 117 -23.75 3.06 3.95
CA ASP A 117 -24.14 4.47 3.77
C ASP A 117 -22.98 5.43 4.03
N VAL A 118 -22.10 5.11 4.99
CA VAL A 118 -20.93 5.95 5.31
C VAL A 118 -19.93 5.96 4.15
N ILE A 119 -19.66 4.78 3.59
CA ILE A 119 -18.74 4.63 2.47
C ILE A 119 -19.34 5.22 1.19
N ASP A 120 -20.63 5.01 0.93
CA ASP A 120 -21.32 5.54 -0.24
C ASP A 120 -21.31 7.07 -0.25
N ASN A 121 -21.55 7.72 0.91
CA ASN A 121 -21.47 9.17 1.04
C ASN A 121 -20.05 9.72 0.78
N GLU A 122 -19.02 9.05 1.31
CA GLU A 122 -17.64 9.44 1.07
C GLU A 122 -17.25 9.24 -0.41
N GLN A 123 -17.64 8.10 -1.00
CA GLN A 123 -17.39 7.78 -2.39
C GLN A 123 -18.11 8.76 -3.33
N GLN A 124 -19.33 9.19 -3.01
CA GLN A 124 -20.06 10.21 -3.76
C GLN A 124 -19.32 11.57 -3.73
N SER A 125 -18.68 11.89 -2.60
CA SER A 125 -17.99 13.16 -2.42
C SER A 125 -16.62 13.22 -3.09
N PHE A 126 -15.88 12.11 -3.10
CA PHE A 126 -14.47 12.10 -3.50
C PHE A 126 -14.13 11.18 -4.69
N SER A 127 -14.95 10.16 -4.96
CA SER A 127 -14.76 9.21 -6.06
C SER A 127 -13.39 8.52 -6.09
N ASP A 128 -12.78 8.33 -4.92
CA ASP A 128 -11.41 7.84 -4.72
C ASP A 128 -11.33 6.65 -3.77
N ILE A 129 -12.41 5.88 -3.61
CA ILE A 129 -12.45 4.65 -2.80
C ILE A 129 -12.61 3.43 -3.71
N LEU A 130 -11.68 2.49 -3.56
CA LEU A 130 -11.83 1.11 -4.01
C LEU A 130 -12.18 0.24 -2.80
N GLN A 131 -13.46 -0.02 -2.59
CA GLN A 131 -13.91 -0.98 -1.59
C GLN A 131 -14.02 -2.36 -2.23
N VAL A 132 -13.37 -3.36 -1.65
CA VAL A 132 -13.43 -4.76 -2.11
C VAL A 132 -14.27 -5.63 -1.17
N LYS A 133 -14.83 -6.73 -1.70
CA LYS A 133 -15.64 -7.73 -0.98
C LYS A 133 -14.79 -8.66 -0.08
N VAL A 134 -13.87 -8.07 0.67
CA VAL A 134 -13.00 -8.76 1.62
C VAL A 134 -13.12 -8.05 2.96
N TYR A 135 -13.46 -8.75 4.04
CA TYR A 135 -13.57 -8.14 5.36
C TYR A 135 -12.26 -7.49 5.80
N ASP A 136 -12.33 -6.24 6.28
CA ASP A 136 -11.14 -5.48 6.64
C ASP A 136 -10.58 -5.92 7.99
N THR A 137 -9.46 -6.62 7.91
CA THR A 137 -8.67 -7.09 9.05
C THR A 137 -7.21 -7.04 8.63
N TYR A 138 -6.29 -6.93 9.60
CA TYR A 138 -4.86 -6.95 9.30
C TYR A 138 -4.46 -8.22 8.53
N SER A 139 -5.06 -9.34 8.92
CA SER A 139 -4.91 -10.65 8.29
C SER A 139 -5.29 -10.71 6.82
N ASN A 140 -6.34 -9.97 6.47
CA ASN A 140 -6.88 -10.00 5.12
C ASN A 140 -6.25 -8.98 4.19
N LEU A 141 -5.19 -8.28 4.61
CA LEU A 141 -4.52 -7.28 3.78
C LEU A 141 -4.02 -7.89 2.47
N VAL A 142 -3.48 -9.12 2.51
CA VAL A 142 -3.03 -9.85 1.31
C VAL A 142 -4.17 -10.08 0.30
N TYR A 143 -5.36 -10.47 0.79
CA TYR A 143 -6.55 -10.71 -0.04
C TYR A 143 -7.13 -9.41 -0.59
N LYS A 144 -7.16 -8.36 0.24
CA LYS A 144 -7.61 -7.02 -0.13
C LYS A 144 -6.74 -6.45 -1.25
N LEU A 145 -5.42 -6.59 -1.14
CA LEU A 145 -4.49 -6.17 -2.19
C LEU A 145 -4.55 -7.06 -3.42
N LEU A 146 -4.73 -8.38 -3.29
CA LEU A 146 -4.93 -9.26 -4.44
C LEU A 146 -6.12 -8.81 -5.29
N ALA A 147 -7.27 -8.54 -4.66
CA ALA A 147 -8.46 -8.04 -5.35
C ALA A 147 -8.18 -6.72 -6.08
N ALA A 148 -7.52 -5.76 -5.43
CA ALA A 148 -7.15 -4.49 -6.03
C ALA A 148 -6.18 -4.65 -7.21
N TYR A 149 -5.15 -5.50 -7.07
CA TYR A 149 -4.18 -5.78 -8.13
C TYR A 149 -4.81 -6.43 -9.34
N ARG A 150 -5.70 -7.41 -9.15
CA ARG A 150 -6.46 -8.01 -10.25
C ARG A 150 -7.34 -6.97 -10.95
N TRP A 151 -8.04 -6.13 -10.19
CA TRP A 151 -8.85 -5.05 -10.76
C TRP A 151 -8.02 -4.05 -11.56
N ILE A 152 -6.90 -3.58 -11.03
CA ILE A 152 -6.00 -2.65 -11.73
C ILE A 152 -5.45 -3.30 -13.00
N ASN A 153 -4.92 -4.52 -12.92
CA ASN A 153 -4.35 -5.20 -14.08
C ASN A 153 -5.40 -5.46 -15.16
N SER A 154 -6.66 -5.65 -14.79
CA SER A 154 -7.76 -5.85 -15.75
C SER A 154 -8.24 -4.56 -16.42
N ASN A 155 -8.16 -3.40 -15.77
CA ASN A 155 -8.76 -2.15 -16.26
C ASN A 155 -7.72 -1.10 -16.68
N TYR A 156 -6.50 -1.20 -16.15
CA TYR A 156 -5.40 -0.26 -16.35
C TYR A 156 -4.04 -0.98 -16.47
N PRO A 157 -3.92 -1.99 -17.38
CA PRO A 157 -2.73 -2.85 -17.49
C PRO A 157 -1.43 -2.10 -17.82
N GLU A 158 -1.52 -0.86 -18.29
CA GLU A 158 -0.39 -0.02 -18.70
C GLU A 158 0.12 0.92 -17.60
N LYS A 159 -0.57 1.02 -16.45
CA LYS A 159 -0.26 1.99 -15.39
C LYS A 159 0.69 1.41 -14.34
N PHE A 160 1.62 2.24 -13.87
CA PHE A 160 2.46 1.90 -12.72
C PHE A 160 1.60 1.87 -11.46
N VAL A 161 1.98 1.05 -10.48
CA VAL A 161 1.25 0.94 -9.22
C VAL A 161 2.17 1.23 -8.06
N LEU A 162 1.84 2.24 -7.26
CA LEU A 162 2.53 2.59 -6.03
C LEU A 162 1.64 2.19 -4.85
N LYS A 163 2.03 1.15 -4.12
CA LYS A 163 1.36 0.78 -2.87
C LYS A 163 1.97 1.59 -1.74
N ILE A 164 1.11 2.16 -0.90
CA ILE A 164 1.50 2.96 0.26
C ILE A 164 0.58 2.63 1.46
N ASP A 165 1.14 2.53 2.65
CA ASP A 165 0.35 2.46 3.89
C ASP A 165 -0.22 3.84 4.29
N SER A 166 -1.38 3.89 4.94
CA SER A 166 -2.01 5.16 5.33
C SER A 166 -1.21 6.00 6.33
N ASP A 167 -0.19 5.41 6.97
CA ASP A 167 0.75 6.06 7.87
C ASP A 167 2.02 6.60 7.17
N VAL A 168 2.01 6.71 5.84
CA VAL A 168 3.16 7.20 5.06
C VAL A 168 2.86 8.54 4.39
N VAL A 169 3.88 9.40 4.34
CA VAL A 169 3.87 10.67 3.59
C VAL A 169 4.81 10.52 2.40
N VAL A 170 4.39 10.93 1.20
CA VAL A 170 5.18 10.75 -0.03
C VAL A 170 5.23 12.03 -0.86
N LEU A 171 6.35 12.28 -1.57
CA LEU A 171 6.42 13.33 -2.58
C LEU A 171 6.14 12.76 -3.98
N LEU A 172 4.87 12.76 -4.39
CA LEU A 172 4.41 12.17 -5.65
C LEU A 172 5.12 12.74 -6.90
N ASP A 173 5.48 14.03 -6.87
CA ASP A 173 6.24 14.68 -7.95
C ASP A 173 7.60 14.00 -8.22
N LYS A 174 8.23 13.45 -7.18
CA LYS A 174 9.50 12.73 -7.31
C LYS A 174 9.33 11.33 -7.87
N ILE A 175 8.17 10.69 -7.66
CA ILE A 175 7.86 9.37 -8.21
C ILE A 175 7.72 9.45 -9.73
N VAL A 176 6.96 10.43 -10.23
CA VAL A 176 6.76 10.59 -11.68
C VAL A 176 8.08 10.82 -12.43
N GLY A 177 8.99 11.60 -11.85
CA GLY A 177 10.31 11.86 -12.44
C GLY A 177 11.25 10.63 -12.50
N ARG A 178 10.87 9.51 -11.86
CA ARG A 178 11.68 8.28 -11.74
C ARG A 178 11.08 7.08 -12.47
N LEU A 179 9.95 7.26 -13.16
CA LEU A 179 9.34 6.18 -13.91
C LEU A 179 10.29 5.70 -15.01
N GLY A 180 10.64 4.42 -14.95
CA GLY A 180 11.41 3.75 -15.98
C GLY A 180 10.53 3.22 -17.12
N SER A 181 11.03 2.23 -17.84
CA SER A 181 10.22 1.48 -18.80
C SER A 181 9.21 0.59 -18.08
N GLY A 182 7.92 0.75 -18.37
CA GLY A 182 6.86 -0.12 -17.82
C GLY A 182 6.91 -1.58 -18.30
N ARG A 183 7.73 -1.88 -19.33
CA ARG A 183 7.94 -3.23 -19.87
C ARG A 183 8.92 -4.07 -19.04
N LYS A 184 9.78 -3.43 -18.24
CA LYS A 184 10.70 -4.14 -17.37
C LYS A 184 9.92 -4.64 -16.16
N ARG A 185 10.16 -5.88 -15.74
CA ARG A 185 9.56 -6.46 -14.53
C ARG A 185 10.35 -6.00 -13.32
N THR A 186 10.05 -4.82 -12.78
CA THR A 186 10.80 -4.25 -11.63
C THR A 186 9.90 -3.73 -10.52
N ILE A 187 10.38 -3.85 -9.28
CA ILE A 187 9.80 -3.17 -8.10
C ILE A 187 10.85 -2.26 -7.49
N GLN A 188 10.54 -0.98 -7.29
CA GLN A 188 11.42 -0.02 -6.61
C GLN A 188 11.01 0.11 -5.14
N CYS A 189 11.94 -0.16 -4.21
CA CYS A 189 11.64 -0.18 -2.78
C CYS A 189 12.89 -0.22 -1.88
N PHE A 190 12.67 -0.15 -0.56
CA PHE A 190 13.66 -0.62 0.42
C PHE A 190 13.57 -2.15 0.55
N VAL A 191 14.70 -2.86 0.42
CA VAL A 191 14.72 -4.33 0.34
C VAL A 191 15.24 -4.96 1.63
N HIS A 192 14.44 -5.84 2.22
CA HIS A 192 14.87 -6.80 3.25
C HIS A 192 15.63 -7.95 2.60
N LYS A 193 16.84 -8.26 3.09
CA LYS A 193 17.67 -9.35 2.54
C LYS A 193 17.59 -10.61 3.38
N SER A 194 17.28 -11.72 2.73
CA SER A 194 17.25 -13.07 3.33
C SER A 194 16.62 -13.15 4.73
N PRO A 195 15.43 -12.58 4.96
CA PRO A 195 14.78 -12.63 6.25
C PRO A 195 14.28 -14.05 6.56
N GLN A 196 14.25 -14.40 7.85
CA GLN A 196 13.64 -15.66 8.28
C GLN A 196 12.13 -15.46 8.49
N PRO A 197 11.29 -16.42 8.06
CA PRO A 197 9.86 -16.39 8.36
C PRO A 197 9.64 -16.50 9.88
N ILE A 198 8.75 -15.67 10.42
CA ILE A 198 8.41 -15.71 11.84
C ILE A 198 7.52 -16.94 12.08
N ARG A 199 7.98 -17.84 12.96
CA ARG A 199 7.28 -19.10 13.30
C ARG A 199 6.48 -19.04 14.61
N ASN A 200 6.50 -17.91 15.30
CA ASN A 200 5.65 -17.69 16.47
C ASN A 200 4.22 -17.37 16.01
N SER A 201 3.25 -18.22 16.34
CA SER A 201 1.83 -18.05 15.99
C SER A 201 1.15 -16.84 16.61
N GLU A 202 1.72 -16.25 17.66
CA GLU A 202 1.23 -15.01 18.26
C GLU A 202 1.64 -13.76 17.48
N SER A 203 2.59 -13.89 16.56
CA SER A 203 3.03 -12.78 15.74
C SER A 203 2.00 -12.44 14.67
N PRO A 204 1.70 -11.14 14.44
CA PRO A 204 0.88 -10.74 13.30
C PRO A 204 1.54 -11.06 11.94
N TRP A 205 2.84 -11.38 11.95
CA TRP A 205 3.63 -11.78 10.78
C TRP A 205 3.97 -13.28 10.77
N TYR A 206 3.20 -14.10 11.50
CA TYR A 206 3.37 -15.55 11.52
C TYR A 206 3.22 -16.15 10.12
N ILE A 207 4.17 -17.03 9.75
CA ILE A 207 4.11 -17.84 8.54
C ILE A 207 4.26 -19.31 8.95
N PRO A 208 3.23 -20.15 8.80
CA PRO A 208 3.31 -21.57 9.10
C PRO A 208 4.36 -22.29 8.25
N GLU A 209 5.07 -23.24 8.85
CA GLU A 209 6.03 -24.10 8.12
C GLU A 209 5.33 -24.97 7.07
N THR A 210 4.10 -25.40 7.35
CA THR A 210 3.25 -26.15 6.41
C THR A 210 2.88 -25.36 5.15
N VAL A 211 2.91 -24.03 5.21
CA VAL A 211 2.61 -23.14 4.07
C VAL A 211 3.88 -22.72 3.35
N TYR A 212 4.95 -22.45 4.10
CA TYR A 212 6.24 -22.06 3.57
C TYR A 212 7.35 -22.79 4.32
N PRO A 213 7.85 -23.93 3.81
CA PRO A 213 8.81 -24.77 4.54
C PRO A 213 10.25 -24.26 4.48
N GLU A 214 10.56 -23.34 3.54
CA GLU A 214 11.93 -22.86 3.36
C GLU A 214 12.43 -22.07 4.57
N ARG A 215 13.73 -22.17 4.83
CA ARG A 215 14.40 -21.52 5.96
C ARG A 215 14.43 -19.99 5.85
N PHE A 216 14.49 -19.46 4.63
CA PHE A 216 14.58 -18.03 4.36
C PHE A 216 13.54 -17.63 3.33
N LEU A 217 12.87 -16.51 3.58
CA LEU A 217 12.07 -15.85 2.57
C LEU A 217 12.99 -15.30 1.46
N PRO A 218 12.49 -15.12 0.22
CA PRO A 218 13.18 -14.33 -0.78
C PRO A 218 13.42 -12.91 -0.26
N ASP A 219 14.38 -12.22 -0.85
CA ASP A 219 14.48 -10.76 -0.70
C ASP A 219 13.13 -10.15 -1.08
N TYR A 220 12.64 -9.20 -0.29
CA TYR A 220 11.34 -8.58 -0.49
C TYR A 220 11.36 -7.09 -0.10
N CYS A 221 10.41 -6.33 -0.64
CA CYS A 221 10.25 -4.92 -0.37
C CYS A 221 9.58 -4.66 0.97
N SER A 222 10.03 -3.66 1.70
CA SER A 222 9.34 -3.25 2.92
C SER A 222 7.92 -2.76 2.65
N GLY A 223 6.98 -3.24 3.45
CA GLY A 223 5.54 -2.96 3.32
C GLY A 223 5.09 -1.50 3.21
N PRO A 224 5.69 -0.50 3.89
CA PRO A 224 5.14 0.86 3.88
C PRO A 224 5.04 1.49 2.49
N LEU A 225 5.97 1.16 1.58
CA LEU A 225 5.98 1.72 0.23
C LEU A 225 6.77 0.86 -0.76
N TYR A 226 6.16 0.56 -1.91
CA TYR A 226 6.86 0.00 -3.06
C TYR A 226 6.16 0.36 -4.39
N LEU A 227 6.96 0.57 -5.44
CA LEU A 227 6.49 0.94 -6.78
C LEU A 227 6.67 -0.22 -7.76
N LEU A 228 5.59 -0.73 -8.31
CA LEU A 228 5.58 -1.76 -9.35
C LEU A 228 5.49 -1.12 -10.74
N THR A 229 6.30 -1.61 -11.66
CA THR A 229 6.00 -1.51 -13.10
C THR A 229 4.75 -2.32 -13.47
N PRO A 230 4.01 -1.95 -14.53
CA PRO A 230 2.89 -2.74 -15.01
C PRO A 230 3.29 -4.19 -15.35
N ALA A 231 4.44 -4.40 -16.01
CA ALA A 231 4.95 -5.75 -16.30
C ALA A 231 5.27 -6.57 -15.04
N ALA A 232 5.68 -5.93 -13.94
CA ALA A 232 5.88 -6.62 -12.66
C ALA A 232 4.56 -7.04 -12.03
N LEU A 233 3.56 -6.17 -12.04
CA LEU A 233 2.22 -6.48 -11.52
C LEU A 233 1.62 -7.68 -12.27
N GLN A 234 1.70 -7.67 -13.59
CA GLN A 234 1.25 -8.79 -14.41
C GLN A 234 1.97 -10.10 -14.04
N ALA A 235 3.31 -10.08 -13.97
CA ALA A 235 4.10 -11.26 -13.63
C ALA A 235 3.82 -11.81 -12.22
N ILE A 236 3.55 -10.92 -11.26
CA ILE A 236 3.14 -11.29 -9.90
C ILE A 236 1.77 -11.99 -9.91
N LEU A 237 0.81 -11.46 -10.67
CA LEU A 237 -0.53 -12.06 -10.79
C LEU A 237 -0.52 -13.39 -11.54
N GLU A 238 0.34 -13.55 -12.56
CA GLU A 238 0.57 -14.84 -13.21
C GLU A 238 1.15 -15.85 -12.21
N ALA A 239 2.19 -15.47 -11.47
CA ALA A 239 2.80 -16.32 -10.45
C ALA A 239 1.87 -16.66 -9.26
N SER A 240 0.83 -15.85 -9.04
CA SER A 240 -0.14 -16.03 -7.96
C SER A 240 -1.04 -17.25 -8.15
N GLN A 241 -1.25 -17.68 -9.41
CA GLN A 241 -2.14 -18.82 -9.72
C GLN A 241 -1.66 -20.14 -9.09
N ASP A 242 -0.34 -20.31 -8.94
CA ASP A 242 0.29 -21.54 -8.46
C ASP A 242 1.01 -21.35 -7.11
N ALA A 243 0.54 -20.42 -6.27
CA ALA A 243 1.16 -20.10 -4.99
C ALA A 243 0.24 -20.42 -3.81
N MET A 244 0.82 -20.98 -2.75
CA MET A 244 0.15 -21.08 -1.46
C MET A 244 0.32 -19.76 -0.71
N VAL A 245 -0.79 -19.13 -0.33
CA VAL A 245 -0.74 -17.80 0.30
C VAL A 245 -0.27 -17.87 1.75
N PHE A 246 0.50 -16.87 2.18
CA PHE A 246 0.71 -16.54 3.59
C PHE A 246 0.38 -15.07 3.84
N GLU A 247 -0.02 -14.73 5.07
CA GLU A 247 -0.65 -13.45 5.40
C GLU A 247 0.38 -12.37 5.81
N VAL A 248 1.52 -12.34 5.13
CA VAL A 248 2.54 -11.29 5.20
C VAL A 248 2.66 -10.68 3.80
N GLU A 249 1.81 -9.69 3.54
CA GLU A 249 1.51 -9.15 2.22
C GLU A 249 2.75 -8.76 1.40
N ASP A 250 3.65 -7.99 2.01
CA ASP A 250 4.83 -7.48 1.34
C ASP A 250 5.82 -8.61 0.99
N ALA A 251 6.07 -9.53 1.91
CA ALA A 251 6.85 -10.74 1.67
C ALA A 251 6.19 -11.67 0.64
N PHE A 252 4.86 -11.72 0.59
CA PHE A 252 4.12 -12.55 -0.35
C PHE A 252 4.23 -12.01 -1.78
N PHE A 253 3.79 -10.77 -2.03
CA PHE A 253 3.78 -10.18 -3.37
C PHE A 253 5.17 -9.83 -3.88
N THR A 254 5.98 -9.15 -3.05
CA THR A 254 7.26 -8.60 -3.48
C THR A 254 8.45 -9.53 -3.22
N GLY A 255 8.22 -10.62 -2.49
CA GLY A 255 9.20 -11.68 -2.25
C GLY A 255 8.87 -12.95 -3.03
N LEU A 256 7.92 -13.75 -2.52
CA LEU A 256 7.58 -15.06 -3.10
C LEU A 256 7.11 -14.95 -4.56
N LEU A 257 6.07 -14.15 -4.82
CA LEU A 257 5.50 -14.02 -6.16
C LEU A 257 6.43 -13.28 -7.11
N ALA A 258 7.10 -12.22 -6.65
CA ALA A 258 8.12 -11.52 -7.42
C ALA A 258 9.26 -12.46 -7.86
N LYS A 259 9.79 -13.30 -6.96
CA LYS A 259 10.81 -14.29 -7.28
C LYS A 259 10.30 -15.30 -8.32
N LYS A 260 9.09 -15.84 -8.14
CA LYS A 260 8.46 -16.76 -9.10
C LYS A 260 8.24 -16.10 -10.48
N GLY A 261 7.82 -14.84 -10.51
CA GLY A 261 7.56 -14.06 -11.74
C GLY A 261 8.81 -13.46 -12.39
N LEU A 262 10.01 -13.76 -11.87
CA LEU A 262 11.29 -13.20 -12.33
C LEU A 262 11.31 -11.65 -12.32
N VAL A 263 10.75 -11.08 -11.27
CA VAL A 263 10.69 -9.63 -11.04
C VAL A 263 11.94 -9.16 -10.30
N GLU A 264 12.62 -8.15 -10.85
CA GLU A 264 13.82 -7.57 -10.26
C GLU A 264 13.48 -6.54 -9.18
N LEU A 265 14.03 -6.69 -7.97
CA LEU A 265 13.95 -5.68 -6.93
C LEU A 265 15.04 -4.63 -7.11
N ARG A 266 14.65 -3.36 -7.22
CA ARG A 266 15.55 -2.23 -7.42
C ARG A 266 15.58 -1.34 -6.19
N ARG A 267 16.80 -1.14 -5.67
CA ARG A 267 17.07 -0.20 -4.60
C ARG A 267 17.27 1.18 -5.20
N GLU A 268 16.35 2.10 -4.91
CA GLU A 268 16.43 3.47 -5.42
C GLU A 268 16.74 4.45 -4.28
N ALA A 269 17.73 5.31 -4.51
CA ALA A 269 18.11 6.34 -3.54
C ALA A 269 16.90 7.26 -3.26
N GLY A 270 16.52 7.43 -1.99
CA GLY A 270 15.36 8.23 -1.60
C GLY A 270 14.14 7.42 -1.15
N ILE A 271 14.16 6.08 -1.29
CA ILE A 271 13.20 5.20 -0.61
C ILE A 271 13.92 4.59 0.59
N TRP A 272 13.72 5.19 1.76
CA TRP A 272 14.42 4.83 3.00
C TRP A 272 13.43 4.50 4.11
N ASN A 273 13.71 3.43 4.84
CA ASN A 273 13.06 3.17 6.13
C ASN A 273 13.93 3.79 7.24
N HIS A 274 13.55 4.96 7.74
CA HIS A 274 14.13 5.52 8.96
C HIS A 274 13.13 5.50 10.11
N TRP A 275 13.56 4.93 11.23
CA TRP A 275 12.81 4.90 12.47
C TRP A 275 13.08 6.21 13.24
N VAL A 276 12.04 6.99 13.55
CA VAL A 276 12.19 8.20 14.38
C VAL A 276 11.84 7.85 15.82
N GLY A 277 12.83 7.39 16.57
CA GLY A 277 12.76 7.28 18.03
C GLY A 277 13.40 8.51 18.67
N ASN A 278 12.65 9.23 19.50
CA ASN A 278 13.08 10.30 20.42
C ASN A 278 14.40 10.99 20.09
N THR A 279 14.37 12.04 19.28
CA THR A 279 15.24 13.22 19.42
C THR A 279 14.78 14.30 18.44
N GLU A 280 14.89 15.54 18.90
CA GLU A 280 14.57 16.77 18.16
C GLU A 280 15.08 16.72 16.71
N LEU A 281 14.17 16.77 15.72
CA LEU A 281 14.53 16.88 14.31
C LEU A 281 13.94 18.17 13.72
N CYS A 282 14.54 19.28 14.14
CA CYS A 282 14.67 20.45 13.29
C CYS A 282 15.89 20.23 12.37
N ASN A 283 15.76 20.59 11.09
CA ASN A 283 16.83 20.68 10.08
C ASN A 283 17.32 19.38 9.41
N LYS A 284 16.49 18.75 8.57
CA LYS A 284 16.87 18.23 7.22
C LYS A 284 15.68 17.58 6.51
N PHE A 285 15.13 18.28 5.52
CA PHE A 285 14.04 17.81 4.66
C PHE A 285 14.53 16.77 3.66
N HIS A 286 14.18 15.49 3.85
CA HIS A 286 14.36 14.47 2.83
C HIS A 286 13.18 13.47 2.88
N VAL A 287 12.73 13.06 1.69
CA VAL A 287 11.44 12.43 1.36
C VAL A 287 11.10 11.21 2.26
N PHE A 288 9.84 11.17 2.68
CA PHE A 288 9.37 10.59 3.93
C PHE A 288 8.93 9.11 3.85
N ILE A 289 9.22 8.35 4.91
CA ILE A 289 8.37 7.32 5.52
C ILE A 289 8.26 7.78 6.98
N ILE A 290 7.13 8.34 7.40
CA ILE A 290 6.89 8.72 8.81
C ILE A 290 6.01 7.65 9.44
N LYS A 291 6.57 6.48 9.74
CA LYS A 291 5.89 5.60 10.69
C LYS A 291 6.22 6.06 12.10
N ALA A 292 5.19 6.36 12.87
CA ALA A 292 5.32 6.84 14.22
C ALA A 292 5.12 5.66 15.18
N GLY A 293 6.05 5.43 16.11
CA GLY A 293 5.90 4.37 17.11
C GLY A 293 6.64 4.69 18.40
N ASN A 294 5.91 4.65 19.50
CA ASN A 294 6.14 3.65 20.54
C ASN A 294 4.91 2.75 20.57
#